data_AF-A0A9D5AFW8-F1
#
_entry.id   AF-A0A9D5AFW8-F1
#
_cell.length_a   1.000
_cell.length_b   1.000
_cell.length_c   1.000
_cell.angle_alpha   90.00
_cell.angle_beta   90.00
_cell.angle_gamma   90.00
#
_symmetry.space_group_name_H-M   'P 1'
#
loop_
_entity.id
_entity.type
_entity.pdbx_description
1 polymer ?
#
loop_
_entity_poly.entity_id
_entity_poly.type
_entity_poly.pdbx_seq_one_letter_code
_entity_poly.pdbx_strand_id
1 'polypeptide(L)'
;MAASLFSVTLTTKITSSTHHKSHNSQITHLRFKPSPIRTLLHFEHKPISLRTNAVSVQCLFTGLVEEIGTVKQIGASPDGGFDLKVNAKTVLDGINLGDSIAVNGTCLTVTEFDTKASDFTVGLAPETLRKTSLSELEAGSQVNLERAVTPVTRMGGHFVQGHVDGTGEIVSMVPEGDSLWVKVRVEKEMLKYIVPKGFIAVDGTSLTVVDVFDDEVCFNFMLVAYTQEKIVVPLKKVGQKVNLEVDILGKYVERLLSSGFVSSIAAKVDALKL
;
A
#
# COMPACT_ATOMS: atom_id res chain seq x y z
N MET A 1 3.35 38.35 44.80
CA MET A 1 2.61 37.63 45.88
C MET A 1 2.29 36.26 45.28
N ALA A 2 2.82 35.10 45.71
CA ALA A 2 2.85 34.50 47.07
C ALA A 2 1.42 34.28 47.61
N ALA A 3 1.00 33.12 48.15
CA ALA A 3 1.55 31.76 48.26
C ALA A 3 0.36 30.75 48.41
N SER A 4 0.45 29.42 48.61
CA SER A 4 1.56 28.48 48.89
C SER A 4 1.18 27.03 48.51
N LEU A 5 2.07 26.06 48.77
CA LEU A 5 1.78 24.60 48.83
C LEU A 5 1.22 24.18 50.20
N PHE A 6 0.54 23.03 50.29
CA PHE A 6 0.81 22.00 51.32
C PHE A 6 0.25 20.62 50.92
N SER A 7 0.93 19.56 51.35
CA SER A 7 0.56 18.15 51.15
C SER A 7 0.56 17.42 52.50
N VAL A 8 -0.34 16.47 52.70
CA VAL A 8 -0.31 15.53 53.85
C VAL A 8 -0.71 14.13 53.38
N THR A 9 0.19 13.17 53.59
CA THR A 9 -0.07 11.74 53.47
C THR A 9 -0.43 11.19 54.85
N LEU A 10 -1.39 10.26 54.94
CA LEU A 10 -1.55 9.43 56.14
C LEU A 10 -1.74 7.95 55.77
N THR A 11 -0.99 7.08 56.44
CA THR A 11 -0.97 5.63 56.25
C THR A 11 -1.47 4.94 57.51
N THR A 12 -2.29 3.90 57.40
CA THR A 12 -2.47 2.90 58.47
C THR A 12 -2.90 1.54 57.92
N LYS A 13 -2.26 0.47 58.42
CA LYS A 13 -2.68 -0.95 58.33
C LYS A 13 -3.16 -1.40 59.72
N ILE A 14 -4.00 -2.45 59.78
CA ILE A 14 -4.24 -3.45 60.87
C ILE A 14 -5.64 -4.06 60.58
N THR A 15 -5.80 -5.24 59.96
CA THR A 15 -5.64 -6.66 60.39
C THR A 15 -6.74 -7.24 61.31
N SER A 16 -7.40 -8.31 60.81
CA SER A 16 -8.08 -9.42 61.55
C SER A 16 -9.31 -9.08 62.42
N SER A 17 -10.25 -9.98 62.73
CA SER A 17 -10.71 -11.27 62.16
C SER A 17 -12.06 -11.64 62.81
N THR A 18 -12.84 -12.59 62.27
CA THR A 18 -13.74 -13.45 63.07
C THR A 18 -14.08 -14.73 62.31
N HIS A 19 -14.07 -15.86 63.03
CA HIS A 19 -14.41 -17.20 62.51
C HIS A 19 -15.91 -17.50 62.67
N HIS A 20 -16.44 -18.38 61.82
CA HIS A 20 -17.34 -19.43 62.32
C HIS A 20 -17.07 -20.80 61.66
N LYS A 21 -17.07 -21.83 62.50
CA LYS A 21 -16.98 -23.28 62.18
C LYS A 21 -18.41 -23.82 61.90
N SER A 22 -18.67 -25.00 61.34
CA SER A 22 -17.94 -25.97 60.48
C SER A 22 -18.88 -27.16 60.20
N HIS A 23 -18.75 -27.88 59.08
CA HIS A 23 -18.98 -29.33 59.09
C HIS A 23 -18.09 -30.04 58.07
N ASN A 24 -17.80 -31.31 58.33
CA ASN A 24 -16.67 -32.05 57.78
C ASN A 24 -17.13 -33.41 57.23
N SER A 25 -16.63 -33.81 56.06
CA SER A 25 -16.66 -35.19 55.57
C SER A 25 -15.43 -35.45 54.69
N GLN A 26 -14.50 -36.28 55.18
CA GLN A 26 -13.25 -36.62 54.49
C GLN A 26 -13.48 -37.76 53.49
N ILE A 27 -12.91 -37.67 52.27
CA ILE A 27 -12.38 -38.84 51.54
C ILE A 27 -11.03 -38.46 50.87
N THR A 28 -10.14 -39.45 50.89
CA THR A 28 -8.69 -39.55 50.60
C THR A 28 -8.04 -38.80 49.42
N HIS A 29 -6.74 -38.52 49.60
CA HIS A 29 -5.81 -38.03 48.58
C HIS A 29 -5.50 -39.06 47.47
N LEU A 30 -5.42 -38.60 46.22
CA LEU A 30 -4.62 -39.21 45.15
C LEU A 30 -3.81 -38.11 44.43
N ARG A 31 -2.48 -38.13 44.57
CA ARG A 31 -1.56 -37.22 43.84
C ARG A 31 -1.16 -37.86 42.51
N PHE A 32 -1.67 -37.34 41.40
CA PHE A 32 -1.16 -37.69 40.07
C PHE A 32 0.13 -36.91 39.78
N LYS A 33 1.24 -37.61 39.52
CA LYS A 33 2.48 -37.03 38.96
C LYS A 33 2.48 -37.23 37.44
N PRO A 34 2.49 -36.18 36.61
CA PRO A 34 2.74 -36.35 35.18
C PRO A 34 4.23 -36.62 34.95
N SER A 35 4.54 -37.72 34.26
CA SER A 35 5.87 -37.98 33.70
C SER A 35 6.03 -37.24 32.36
N PRO A 36 7.24 -36.78 32.00
CA PRO A 36 7.46 -36.08 30.74
C PRO A 36 7.55 -37.10 29.60
N ILE A 37 6.56 -37.10 28.71
CA ILE A 37 6.61 -37.87 27.45
C ILE A 37 7.59 -37.17 26.50
N ARG A 38 8.85 -37.61 26.50
CA ARG A 38 9.76 -37.40 25.37
C ARG A 38 9.44 -38.42 24.29
N THR A 39 8.73 -38.02 23.25
CA THR A 39 8.59 -38.79 22.00
C THR A 39 9.29 -38.05 20.88
N LEU A 40 10.04 -38.77 20.06
CA LEU A 40 10.93 -38.19 19.04
C LEU A 40 10.16 -37.60 17.87
N LEU A 41 10.52 -36.38 17.49
CA LEU A 41 10.40 -35.86 16.13
C LEU A 41 11.76 -35.29 15.71
N HIS A 42 12.62 -36.13 15.14
CA HIS A 42 13.76 -35.65 14.36
C HIS A 42 13.27 -35.31 12.95
N PHE A 43 12.76 -34.09 12.78
CA PHE A 43 12.69 -33.47 11.45
C PHE A 43 14.06 -32.88 11.12
N GLU A 44 14.88 -33.61 10.36
CA GLU A 44 16.00 -32.99 9.65
C GLU A 44 15.45 -32.04 8.59
N HIS A 45 15.36 -30.76 8.95
CA HIS A 45 15.20 -29.71 7.96
C HIS A 45 16.50 -29.58 7.14
N LYS A 46 16.58 -30.31 6.01
CA LYS A 46 17.48 -29.90 4.93
C LYS A 46 17.10 -28.47 4.53
N PRO A 47 18.02 -27.50 4.57
CA PRO A 47 17.73 -26.16 4.10
C PRO A 47 17.55 -26.21 2.57
N ILE A 48 16.30 -26.16 2.13
CA ILE A 48 15.97 -25.93 0.72
C ILE A 48 16.41 -24.49 0.44
N SER A 49 17.50 -24.33 -0.33
CA SER A 49 17.91 -23.01 -0.82
C SER A 49 16.94 -22.57 -1.91
N LEU A 50 15.78 -22.08 -1.50
CA LEU A 50 14.90 -21.31 -2.36
C LEU A 50 15.66 -20.02 -2.73
N ARG A 51 16.31 -20.02 -3.91
CA ARG A 51 16.52 -18.78 -4.67
C ARG A 51 15.15 -18.26 -5.05
N THR A 52 14.50 -17.59 -4.09
CA THR A 52 13.39 -16.72 -4.39
C THR A 52 13.97 -15.57 -5.20
N ASN A 53 13.53 -15.43 -6.45
CA ASN A 53 13.41 -14.10 -7.03
C ASN A 53 12.25 -13.42 -6.29
N ALA A 54 12.48 -13.12 -5.02
CA ALA A 54 11.55 -12.36 -4.23
C ALA A 54 11.58 -10.94 -4.79
N VAL A 55 10.52 -10.57 -5.51
CA VAL A 55 10.10 -9.17 -5.56
C VAL A 55 9.65 -8.84 -4.14
N SER A 56 10.61 -8.56 -3.27
CA SER A 56 10.36 -8.04 -1.94
C SER A 56 9.66 -6.71 -2.11
N VAL A 57 8.51 -6.54 -1.45
CA VAL A 57 7.85 -5.24 -1.31
C VAL A 57 8.78 -4.37 -0.46
N GLN A 58 9.66 -3.62 -1.12
CA GLN A 58 10.66 -2.75 -0.49
C GLN A 58 10.07 -1.40 -0.09
N CYS A 59 8.90 -1.07 -0.64
CA CYS A 59 8.18 0.19 -0.49
C CYS A 59 6.68 -0.07 -0.36
N LEU A 60 6.00 0.74 0.44
CA LEU A 60 4.53 0.89 0.44
C LEU A 60 4.22 2.39 0.41
N PHE A 61 3.08 2.73 -0.18
CA PHE A 61 2.56 4.08 -0.36
C PHE A 61 1.09 4.11 0.05
N THR A 62 0.53 5.30 0.17
CA THR A 62 -0.88 5.52 0.52
C THR A 62 -1.73 5.97 -0.67
N GLY A 63 -1.07 6.40 -1.75
CA GLY A 63 -1.69 7.09 -2.87
C GLY A 63 -2.07 8.55 -2.56
N LEU A 64 -1.45 9.15 -1.55
CA LEU A 64 -1.64 10.56 -1.21
C LEU A 64 -0.45 11.35 -1.75
N VAL A 65 -0.59 11.84 -2.98
CA VAL A 65 0.43 12.65 -3.67
C VAL A 65 0.86 13.83 -2.80
N GLU A 66 2.16 13.91 -2.51
CA GLU A 66 2.74 14.95 -1.65
C GLU A 66 3.05 16.22 -2.43
N GLU A 67 3.50 16.09 -3.68
CA GLU A 67 3.73 17.22 -4.59
C GLU A 67 3.67 16.80 -6.07
N ILE A 68 3.59 17.80 -6.94
CA ILE A 68 3.82 17.65 -8.38
C ILE A 68 5.28 18.06 -8.68
N GLY A 69 6.11 17.10 -9.07
CA GLY A 69 7.46 17.34 -9.56
C GLY A 69 7.50 17.68 -11.06
N THR A 70 8.67 18.12 -11.54
CA THR A 70 8.92 18.42 -12.95
C THR A 70 10.10 17.63 -13.49
N VAL A 71 9.91 16.88 -14.57
CA VAL A 71 10.97 16.13 -15.25
C VAL A 71 12.01 17.10 -15.82
N LYS A 72 13.28 16.90 -15.45
CA LYS A 72 14.43 17.69 -15.90
C LYS A 72 15.13 17.05 -17.08
N GLN A 73 15.26 15.73 -17.02
CA GLN A 73 15.90 14.90 -18.04
C GLN A 73 15.34 13.48 -17.95
N ILE A 74 15.22 12.82 -19.09
CA ILE A 74 14.88 11.40 -19.19
C ILE A 74 15.61 10.82 -20.41
N GLY A 75 16.17 9.62 -20.30
CA GLY A 75 16.87 8.98 -21.42
C GLY A 75 17.92 7.95 -21.00
N ALA A 76 18.63 7.40 -22.00
CA ALA A 76 19.71 6.45 -21.77
C ALA A 76 20.87 7.07 -20.98
N SER A 77 21.37 6.33 -19.99
CA SER A 77 22.49 6.74 -19.13
C SER A 77 23.84 6.18 -19.66
N PRO A 78 25.00 6.77 -19.30
CA PRO A 78 26.30 6.36 -19.84
C PRO A 78 26.74 4.93 -19.49
N ASP A 79 26.16 4.33 -18.44
CA ASP A 79 26.39 2.95 -18.00
C ASP A 79 25.47 1.93 -18.70
N GLY A 80 24.61 2.38 -19.63
CA GLY A 80 23.69 1.53 -20.39
C GLY A 80 22.32 1.33 -19.74
N GLY A 81 22.03 2.03 -18.63
CA GLY A 81 20.70 2.14 -18.05
C GLY A 81 19.81 3.15 -18.79
N PHE A 82 18.73 3.55 -18.12
CA PHE A 82 17.82 4.59 -18.58
C PHE A 82 17.32 5.35 -17.35
N ASP A 83 17.67 6.62 -17.25
CA ASP A 83 17.44 7.42 -16.04
C ASP A 83 16.33 8.44 -16.24
N LEU A 84 15.70 8.79 -15.12
CA LEU A 84 14.73 9.87 -14.99
C LEU A 84 15.19 10.80 -13.87
N LYS A 85 15.43 12.07 -14.22
CA LYS A 85 15.79 13.14 -13.28
C LYS A 85 14.61 14.09 -13.09
N VAL A 86 14.22 14.34 -11.85
CA VAL A 86 13.02 15.10 -11.49
C VAL A 86 13.39 16.21 -10.50
N ASN A 87 12.88 17.41 -10.75
CA ASN A 87 12.91 18.54 -9.82
C ASN A 87 11.71 18.44 -8.87
N ALA A 88 11.98 18.47 -7.57
CA ALA A 88 11.03 18.21 -6.50
C ALA A 88 11.54 18.82 -5.19
N LYS A 89 10.69 19.06 -4.19
CA LYS A 89 11.10 19.74 -2.95
C LYS A 89 10.66 19.01 -1.70
N THR A 90 9.39 18.61 -1.63
CA THR A 90 8.76 17.93 -0.50
C THR A 90 9.33 16.52 -0.31
N VAL A 91 9.47 15.75 -1.40
CA VAL A 91 9.98 14.37 -1.33
C VAL A 91 11.49 14.27 -1.11
N LEU A 92 12.22 15.39 -1.21
CA LEU A 92 13.64 15.47 -0.86
C LEU A 92 13.89 15.66 0.65
N ASP A 93 12.87 15.98 1.43
CA ASP A 93 13.02 16.10 2.88
C ASP A 93 13.24 14.71 3.51
N GLY A 94 14.39 14.54 4.16
CA GLY A 94 14.84 13.27 4.74
C GLY A 94 15.38 12.22 3.76
N ILE A 95 15.55 12.53 2.47
CA ILE A 95 15.93 11.58 1.41
C ILE A 95 17.34 10.98 1.57
N ASN A 96 17.49 9.71 1.20
CA ASN A 96 18.73 8.94 1.17
C ASN A 96 18.86 8.19 -0.17
N LEU A 97 20.08 7.74 -0.48
CA LEU A 97 20.32 6.82 -1.60
C LEU A 97 19.70 5.45 -1.28
N GLY A 98 18.98 4.87 -2.23
CA GLY A 98 18.23 3.64 -2.02
C GLY A 98 16.81 3.83 -1.49
N ASP A 99 16.40 5.06 -1.13
CA ASP A 99 15.02 5.34 -0.76
C ASP A 99 14.07 5.16 -1.95
N SER A 100 12.79 4.94 -1.65
CA SER A 100 11.75 4.67 -2.65
C SER A 100 10.77 5.85 -2.75
N ILE A 101 10.59 6.34 -3.97
CA ILE A 101 9.65 7.40 -4.33
C ILE A 101 8.72 6.87 -5.42
N ALA A 102 7.42 7.04 -5.25
CA ALA A 102 6.43 6.76 -6.29
C ALA A 102 6.39 7.93 -7.28
N VAL A 103 6.71 7.68 -8.55
CA VAL A 103 6.61 8.65 -9.65
C VAL A 103 5.45 8.26 -10.56
N ASN A 104 4.40 9.07 -10.61
CA ASN A 104 3.10 8.69 -11.21
C ASN A 104 2.64 7.28 -10.76
N GLY A 105 2.81 6.95 -9.47
CA GLY A 105 2.43 5.64 -8.92
C GLY A 105 3.38 4.49 -9.27
N THR A 106 4.58 4.77 -9.77
CA THR A 106 5.63 3.75 -10.00
C THR A 106 6.66 3.85 -8.89
N CYS A 107 6.83 2.82 -8.05
CA CYS A 107 7.90 2.80 -7.05
C CYS A 107 9.26 2.74 -7.74
N LEU A 108 10.11 3.75 -7.50
CA LEU A 108 11.42 3.89 -8.09
C LEU A 108 12.46 4.20 -7.00
N THR A 109 13.66 3.65 -7.18
CA THR A 109 14.76 3.76 -6.23
C THR A 109 15.65 4.96 -6.56
N VAL A 110 15.90 5.82 -5.57
CA VAL A 110 16.76 7.01 -5.67
C VAL A 110 18.22 6.59 -5.86
N THR A 111 18.79 6.94 -7.01
CA THR A 111 20.19 6.66 -7.38
C THR A 111 21.11 7.86 -7.17
N GLU A 112 20.58 9.08 -7.27
CA GLU A 112 21.28 10.34 -6.97
C GLU A 112 20.29 11.38 -6.43
N PHE A 113 20.76 12.38 -5.68
CA PHE A 113 19.99 13.59 -5.37
C PHE A 113 20.88 14.79 -5.05
N ASP A 114 20.34 16.00 -5.24
CA ASP A 114 20.91 17.27 -4.80
C ASP A 114 19.80 18.13 -4.19
N THR A 115 19.81 18.26 -2.87
CA THR A 115 18.82 19.06 -2.10
C THR A 115 18.98 20.57 -2.30
N LYS A 116 20.12 21.06 -2.80
CA LYS A 116 20.32 22.48 -3.14
C LYS A 116 19.77 22.80 -4.53
N ALA A 117 19.98 21.90 -5.50
CA ALA A 117 19.36 21.99 -6.83
C ALA A 117 17.86 21.66 -6.80
N SER A 118 17.40 20.98 -5.74
CA SER A 118 16.05 20.42 -5.61
C SER A 118 15.77 19.36 -6.68
N ASP A 119 16.75 18.49 -6.96
CA ASP A 119 16.65 17.42 -7.97
C ASP A 119 16.94 16.03 -7.36
N PHE A 120 16.30 14.98 -7.88
CA PHE A 120 16.70 13.57 -7.68
C PHE A 120 16.69 12.79 -9.00
N THR A 121 17.47 11.71 -9.05
CA THR A 121 17.58 10.77 -10.19
C THR A 121 17.11 9.38 -9.75
N VAL A 122 16.42 8.68 -10.64
CA VAL A 122 16.01 7.27 -10.50
C VAL A 122 16.27 6.51 -11.80
N GLY A 123 16.62 5.22 -11.69
CA GLY A 123 16.74 4.33 -12.85
C GLY A 123 15.40 3.68 -13.23
N LEU A 124 15.12 3.57 -14.53
CA LEU A 124 13.93 2.93 -15.08
C LEU A 124 14.28 1.58 -15.73
N ALA A 125 13.74 0.50 -15.19
CA ALA A 125 13.92 -0.83 -15.78
C ALA A 125 13.14 -0.98 -17.11
N PRO A 126 13.58 -1.86 -18.04
CA PRO A 126 12.85 -2.10 -19.28
C PRO A 126 11.41 -2.57 -19.12
N GLU A 127 11.06 -3.22 -18.00
CA GLU A 127 9.67 -3.59 -17.69
C GLU A 127 8.85 -2.35 -17.29
N THR A 128 9.41 -1.49 -16.44
CA THR A 128 8.82 -0.20 -16.06
C THR A 128 8.47 0.64 -17.29
N LEU A 129 9.41 0.75 -18.24
CA LEU A 129 9.22 1.51 -19.48
C LEU A 129 8.12 0.96 -20.40
N ARG A 130 7.80 -0.34 -20.31
CA ARG A 130 6.72 -1.00 -21.07
C ARG A 130 5.37 -0.96 -20.36
N LYS A 131 5.37 -1.03 -19.03
CA LYS A 131 4.17 -1.14 -18.20
C LYS A 131 3.58 0.21 -17.79
N THR A 132 4.36 1.27 -17.84
CA THR A 132 3.98 2.61 -17.39
C THR A 132 3.98 3.61 -18.54
N SER A 133 3.32 4.75 -18.36
CA SER A 133 3.43 5.92 -19.23
C SER A 133 4.73 6.71 -19.02
N LEU A 134 5.69 6.24 -18.21
CA LEU A 134 6.93 6.99 -17.95
C LEU A 134 7.81 7.13 -19.20
N SER A 135 7.67 6.21 -20.17
CA SER A 135 8.34 6.27 -21.47
C SER A 135 7.79 7.35 -22.41
N GLU A 136 6.66 7.99 -22.05
CA GLU A 136 6.05 9.11 -22.79
C GLU A 136 6.44 10.48 -22.20
N LEU A 137 7.23 10.50 -21.13
CA LEU A 137 7.68 11.75 -20.49
C LEU A 137 8.81 12.41 -21.28
N GLU A 138 8.83 13.73 -21.22
CA GLU A 138 9.90 14.60 -21.74
C GLU A 138 10.28 15.68 -20.71
N ALA A 139 11.38 16.40 -20.94
CA ALA A 139 11.78 17.51 -20.08
C ALA A 139 10.67 18.59 -20.01
N GLY A 140 10.30 19.00 -18.80
CA GLY A 140 9.15 19.87 -18.54
C GLY A 140 7.85 19.12 -18.21
N SER A 141 7.78 17.79 -18.41
CA SER A 141 6.61 17.00 -18.00
C SER A 141 6.39 17.06 -16.49
N GLN A 142 5.14 17.15 -16.06
CA GLN A 142 4.77 17.11 -14.65
C GLN A 142 4.47 15.69 -14.18
N VAL A 143 4.86 15.35 -12.95
CA VAL A 143 4.69 14.02 -12.35
C VAL A 143 4.19 14.11 -10.90
N ASN A 144 3.26 13.24 -10.52
CA ASN A 144 2.89 13.02 -9.12
C ASN A 144 4.05 12.37 -8.36
N LEU A 145 4.33 12.83 -7.14
CA LEU A 145 5.36 12.29 -6.26
C LEU A 145 4.80 11.96 -4.86
N GLU A 146 5.17 10.80 -4.32
CA GLU A 146 4.89 10.36 -2.94
C GLU A 146 6.10 9.55 -2.41
N ARG A 147 6.55 9.81 -1.17
CA ARG A 147 7.58 9.01 -0.49
C ARG A 147 6.99 7.69 0.06
N ALA A 148 7.82 6.66 0.16
CA ALA A 148 7.42 5.44 0.85
C ALA A 148 7.06 5.70 2.33
N VAL A 149 6.05 4.98 2.84
CA VAL A 149 5.52 5.18 4.20
C VAL A 149 6.51 4.79 5.28
N THR A 150 6.51 5.57 6.37
CA THR A 150 7.16 5.21 7.64
C THR A 150 6.18 4.48 8.57
N PRO A 151 6.64 3.76 9.62
CA PRO A 151 5.77 3.11 10.60
C PRO A 151 4.81 4.03 11.38
N VAL A 152 4.98 5.36 11.26
CA VAL A 152 4.13 6.38 11.90
C VAL A 152 3.28 7.18 10.90
N THR A 153 3.33 6.83 9.62
CA THR A 153 2.59 7.53 8.56
C THR A 153 1.09 7.26 8.67
N ARG A 154 0.25 8.29 8.47
CA ARG A 154 -1.20 8.13 8.41
C ARG A 154 -1.60 7.61 7.04
N MET A 155 -2.13 6.39 6.99
CA MET A 155 -2.69 5.81 5.75
C MET A 155 -4.09 6.37 5.52
N GLY A 156 -4.18 7.49 4.80
CA GLY A 156 -5.46 8.15 4.48
C GLY A 156 -6.07 7.78 3.12
N GLY A 157 -5.31 7.12 2.25
CA GLY A 157 -5.80 6.46 1.03
C GLY A 157 -5.96 4.95 1.23
N HIS A 158 -5.30 4.15 0.40
CA HIS A 158 -5.30 2.69 0.49
C HIS A 158 -3.87 2.12 0.37
N PHE A 159 -3.71 0.79 0.39
CA PHE A 159 -2.41 0.16 0.19
C PHE A 159 -2.00 0.22 -1.28
N VAL A 160 -1.11 1.15 -1.60
CA VAL A 160 -0.47 1.27 -2.91
C VAL A 160 0.95 0.71 -2.81
N GLN A 161 1.35 -0.17 -3.73
CA GLN A 161 2.70 -0.74 -3.77
C GLN A 161 3.65 0.08 -4.64
N GLY A 162 3.10 0.86 -5.58
CA GLY A 162 3.84 1.46 -6.66
C GLY A 162 4.16 0.45 -7.78
N HIS A 163 3.34 -0.60 -7.90
CA HIS A 163 3.49 -1.70 -8.85
C HIS A 163 2.40 -1.60 -9.92
N VAL A 164 2.57 -0.64 -10.83
CA VAL A 164 1.68 -0.37 -11.97
C VAL A 164 1.43 -1.65 -12.79
N ASP A 165 0.16 -2.04 -12.92
CA ASP A 165 -0.26 -3.23 -13.68
C ASP A 165 -0.22 -3.00 -15.20
N GLY A 166 -0.52 -1.75 -15.59
CA GLY A 166 -0.60 -1.27 -16.96
C GLY A 166 -1.03 0.20 -17.02
N THR A 167 -1.49 0.63 -18.19
CA THR A 167 -1.99 2.00 -18.41
C THR A 167 -3.45 2.00 -18.84
N GLY A 168 -4.16 3.08 -18.54
CA GLY A 168 -5.48 3.38 -19.09
C GLY A 168 -5.49 4.68 -19.88
N GLU A 169 -6.48 4.86 -20.75
CA GLU A 169 -6.67 6.06 -21.58
C GLU A 169 -7.78 6.93 -20.99
N ILE A 170 -7.54 8.23 -20.77
CA ILE A 170 -8.59 9.17 -20.37
C ILE A 170 -9.53 9.37 -21.56
N VAL A 171 -10.79 8.90 -21.46
CA VAL A 171 -11.78 9.00 -22.56
C VAL A 171 -12.80 10.12 -22.37
N SER A 172 -12.94 10.67 -21.16
CA SER A 172 -13.79 11.82 -20.90
C SER A 172 -13.35 12.57 -19.64
N MET A 173 -13.50 13.89 -19.66
CA MET A 173 -13.32 14.78 -18.51
C MET A 173 -14.44 15.83 -18.52
N VAL A 174 -15.28 15.85 -17.47
CA VAL A 174 -16.50 16.68 -17.44
C VAL A 174 -16.63 17.38 -16.08
N PRO A 175 -16.60 18.72 -16.02
CA PRO A 175 -16.85 19.46 -14.79
C PRO A 175 -18.29 19.29 -14.29
N GLU A 176 -18.45 19.14 -12.98
CA GLU A 176 -19.72 19.14 -12.27
C GLU A 176 -19.57 20.01 -11.01
N GLY A 177 -20.03 21.26 -11.08
CA GLY A 177 -19.78 22.24 -10.02
C GLY A 177 -18.30 22.59 -9.90
N ASP A 178 -17.73 22.37 -8.72
CA ASP A 178 -16.29 22.50 -8.44
C ASP A 178 -15.51 21.19 -8.65
N SER A 179 -16.21 20.10 -8.95
CA SER A 179 -15.68 18.75 -9.06
C SER A 179 -15.50 18.34 -10.53
N LEU A 180 -14.63 17.36 -10.78
CA LEU A 180 -14.28 16.91 -12.12
C LEU A 180 -14.50 15.41 -12.25
N TRP A 181 -15.46 15.01 -13.10
CA TRP A 181 -15.58 13.63 -13.55
C TRP A 181 -14.45 13.28 -14.50
N VAL A 182 -13.85 12.12 -14.32
CA VAL A 182 -12.87 11.53 -15.25
C VAL A 182 -13.29 10.10 -15.55
N LYS A 183 -13.39 9.74 -16.83
CA LYS A 183 -13.65 8.37 -17.29
C LYS A 183 -12.39 7.83 -17.98
N VAL A 184 -11.99 6.61 -17.62
CA VAL A 184 -10.77 5.96 -18.10
C VAL A 184 -11.12 4.60 -18.71
N ARG A 185 -10.63 4.34 -19.93
CA ARG A 185 -10.68 3.02 -20.59
C ARG A 185 -9.46 2.20 -20.19
N VAL A 186 -9.64 0.90 -19.97
CA VAL A 186 -8.60 -0.03 -19.50
C VAL A 186 -8.52 -1.29 -20.35
N GLU A 187 -7.48 -2.10 -20.13
CA GLU A 187 -7.45 -3.49 -20.63
C GLU A 187 -8.50 -4.34 -19.89
N LYS A 188 -9.15 -5.27 -20.62
CA LYS A 188 -10.27 -6.05 -20.10
C LYS A 188 -9.89 -6.93 -18.90
N GLU A 189 -8.65 -7.41 -18.92
CA GLU A 189 -8.01 -8.23 -17.88
C GLU A 189 -7.85 -7.46 -16.57
N MET A 190 -7.78 -6.13 -16.61
CA MET A 190 -7.68 -5.25 -15.45
C MET A 190 -9.06 -4.93 -14.85
N LEU A 191 -10.09 -4.77 -15.70
CA LEU A 191 -11.43 -4.35 -15.28
C LEU A 191 -12.04 -5.24 -14.20
N LYS A 192 -11.76 -6.56 -14.23
CA LYS A 192 -12.26 -7.53 -13.23
C LYS A 192 -11.83 -7.26 -11.78
N TYR A 193 -10.81 -6.42 -11.56
CA TYR A 193 -10.36 -5.99 -10.23
C TYR A 193 -10.90 -4.60 -9.83
N ILE A 194 -11.59 -3.91 -10.74
CA ILE A 194 -12.12 -2.56 -10.55
C ILE A 194 -13.61 -2.70 -10.24
N VAL A 195 -14.04 -2.24 -9.06
CA VAL A 195 -15.42 -2.38 -8.58
C VAL A 195 -15.99 -1.04 -8.12
N PRO A 196 -17.29 -0.76 -8.29
CA PRO A 196 -17.93 0.43 -7.74
C PRO A 196 -17.68 0.57 -6.24
N LYS A 197 -17.31 1.77 -5.79
CA LYS A 197 -16.86 2.11 -4.43
C LYS A 197 -15.58 1.41 -3.95
N GLY A 198 -14.88 0.67 -4.82
CA GLY A 198 -13.53 0.18 -4.58
C GLY A 198 -12.47 1.26 -4.72
N PHE A 199 -11.26 0.95 -4.26
CA PHE A 199 -10.08 1.77 -4.47
C PHE A 199 -9.35 1.43 -5.77
N ILE A 200 -8.68 2.43 -6.34
CA ILE A 200 -7.72 2.29 -7.43
C ILE A 200 -6.67 3.40 -7.32
N ALA A 201 -5.42 3.14 -7.70
CA ALA A 201 -4.39 4.16 -7.84
C ALA A 201 -4.25 4.61 -9.30
N VAL A 202 -4.48 5.90 -9.58
CA VAL A 202 -4.37 6.50 -10.92
C VAL A 202 -3.26 7.55 -10.92
N ASP A 203 -2.20 7.32 -11.70
CA ASP A 203 -0.92 8.04 -11.59
C ASP A 203 -0.42 8.11 -10.13
N GLY A 204 -0.64 7.05 -9.35
CA GLY A 204 -0.32 7.00 -7.92
C GLY A 204 -1.28 7.77 -7.01
N THR A 205 -2.39 8.32 -7.52
CA THR A 205 -3.42 8.93 -6.68
C THR A 205 -4.43 7.87 -6.24
N SER A 206 -4.59 7.66 -4.95
CA SER A 206 -5.64 6.82 -4.36
C SER A 206 -7.01 7.47 -4.57
N LEU A 207 -7.85 6.81 -5.36
CA LEU A 207 -9.17 7.29 -5.76
C LEU A 207 -10.24 6.23 -5.52
N THR A 208 -11.48 6.69 -5.34
CA THR A 208 -12.66 5.81 -5.25
C THR A 208 -13.33 5.72 -6.61
N VAL A 209 -13.46 4.50 -7.11
CA VAL A 209 -14.25 4.19 -8.31
C VAL A 209 -15.71 4.53 -8.02
N VAL A 210 -16.37 5.28 -8.91
CA VAL A 210 -17.80 5.58 -8.73
C VAL A 210 -18.64 4.54 -9.47
N ASP A 211 -18.43 4.39 -10.77
CA ASP A 211 -19.12 3.48 -11.68
C ASP A 211 -18.12 2.67 -12.53
N VAL A 212 -18.56 1.51 -12.99
CA VAL A 212 -17.85 0.63 -13.93
C VAL A 212 -18.78 0.35 -15.11
N PHE A 213 -18.22 0.37 -16.32
CA PHE A 213 -18.94 0.25 -17.59
C PHE A 213 -18.35 -0.93 -18.38
N ASP A 214 -18.86 -2.14 -18.13
CA ASP A 214 -18.34 -3.39 -18.70
C ASP A 214 -18.28 -3.39 -20.24
N ASP A 215 -19.36 -2.94 -20.90
CA ASP A 215 -19.46 -2.90 -22.37
C ASP A 215 -18.46 -1.93 -23.02
N GLU A 216 -18.07 -0.87 -22.32
CA GLU A 216 -17.09 0.13 -22.77
C GLU A 216 -15.66 -0.18 -22.30
N VAL A 217 -15.50 -1.19 -21.43
CA VAL A 217 -14.25 -1.50 -20.71
C VAL A 217 -13.68 -0.26 -20.01
N CYS A 218 -14.55 0.48 -19.32
CA CYS A 218 -14.22 1.74 -18.67
C CYS A 218 -14.62 1.75 -17.18
N PHE A 219 -14.01 2.65 -16.43
CA PHE A 219 -14.48 3.07 -15.10
C PHE A 219 -14.45 4.60 -15.00
N ASN A 220 -15.12 5.18 -14.01
CA ASN A 220 -15.00 6.60 -13.70
C ASN A 220 -14.65 6.86 -12.22
N PHE A 221 -14.20 8.08 -11.97
CA PHE A 221 -14.01 8.65 -10.64
C PHE A 221 -14.30 10.15 -10.68
N MET A 222 -14.44 10.75 -9.50
CA MET A 222 -14.64 12.18 -9.33
C MET A 222 -13.48 12.77 -8.52
N LEU A 223 -12.92 13.88 -9.01
CA LEU A 223 -11.90 14.65 -8.32
C LEU A 223 -12.53 15.87 -7.66
N VAL A 224 -12.44 15.98 -6.34
CA VAL A 224 -12.80 17.20 -5.61
C VAL A 224 -11.79 18.32 -5.89
N ALA A 225 -12.22 19.58 -5.79
CA ALA A 225 -11.40 20.76 -6.12
C ALA A 225 -9.99 20.73 -5.50
N TYR A 226 -9.87 20.38 -4.22
CA TYR A 226 -8.56 20.27 -3.56
C TYR A 226 -7.62 19.28 -4.27
N THR A 227 -8.10 18.07 -4.58
CA THR A 227 -7.29 17.05 -5.26
C THR A 227 -6.90 17.49 -6.66
N GLN A 228 -7.77 18.24 -7.36
CA GLN A 228 -7.46 18.73 -8.71
C GLN A 228 -6.21 19.64 -8.74
N GLU A 229 -5.95 20.40 -7.67
CA GLU A 229 -4.75 21.24 -7.55
C GLU A 229 -3.48 20.49 -7.13
N LYS A 230 -3.58 19.21 -6.73
CA LYS A 230 -2.46 18.45 -6.13
C LYS A 230 -1.95 17.30 -6.99
N ILE A 231 -2.63 16.98 -8.10
CA ILE A 231 -2.25 15.85 -8.96
C ILE A 231 -2.19 16.25 -10.44
N VAL A 232 -1.48 15.47 -11.25
CA VAL A 232 -1.31 15.75 -12.68
C VAL A 232 -2.53 15.40 -13.55
N VAL A 233 -3.49 14.60 -13.06
CA VAL A 233 -4.61 14.09 -13.87
C VAL A 233 -5.45 15.21 -14.52
N PRO A 234 -5.85 16.31 -13.83
CA PRO A 234 -6.56 17.43 -14.47
C PRO A 234 -5.73 18.25 -15.47
N LEU A 235 -4.40 18.10 -15.47
CA LEU A 235 -3.49 18.76 -16.40
C LEU A 235 -3.34 17.96 -17.71
N LYS A 236 -3.79 16.70 -17.70
CA LYS A 236 -3.85 15.82 -18.88
C LYS A 236 -5.08 16.13 -19.74
N LYS A 237 -5.03 15.65 -20.98
CA LYS A 237 -6.08 15.75 -21.98
C LYS A 237 -6.72 14.39 -22.24
N VAL A 238 -7.95 14.38 -22.72
CA VAL A 238 -8.59 13.19 -23.32
C VAL A 238 -7.67 12.60 -24.40
N GLY A 239 -7.51 11.28 -24.39
CA GLY A 239 -6.58 10.52 -25.21
C GLY A 239 -5.19 10.28 -24.57
N GLN A 240 -4.83 10.97 -23.48
CA GLN A 240 -3.58 10.71 -22.77
C GLN A 240 -3.70 9.53 -21.80
N LYS A 241 -2.57 8.87 -21.55
CA LYS A 241 -2.47 7.73 -20.64
C LYS A 241 -2.35 8.14 -19.18
N VAL A 242 -2.80 7.25 -18.31
CA VAL A 242 -2.56 7.25 -16.86
C VAL A 242 -2.00 5.88 -16.45
N ASN A 243 -1.08 5.87 -15.49
CA ASN A 243 -0.65 4.62 -14.83
C ASN A 243 -1.78 4.10 -13.94
N LEU A 244 -2.00 2.79 -13.94
CA LEU A 244 -3.02 2.14 -13.11
C LEU A 244 -2.41 1.02 -12.26
N GLU A 245 -2.63 1.09 -10.95
CA GLU A 245 -2.48 -0.03 -10.02
C GLU A 245 -3.86 -0.31 -9.39
N VAL A 246 -4.36 -1.53 -9.58
CA VAL A 246 -5.63 -1.96 -8.95
C VAL A 246 -5.36 -2.48 -7.54
N ASP A 247 -6.35 -2.35 -6.65
CA ASP A 247 -6.25 -2.81 -5.26
C ASP A 247 -5.79 -4.29 -5.20
N ILE A 248 -4.66 -4.50 -4.53
CA ILE A 248 -4.03 -5.81 -4.34
C ILE A 248 -4.99 -6.84 -3.71
N LEU A 249 -5.97 -6.39 -2.92
CA LEU A 249 -6.99 -7.26 -2.33
C LEU A 249 -7.75 -8.04 -3.41
N GLY A 250 -8.06 -7.43 -4.55
CA GLY A 250 -8.72 -8.11 -5.68
C GLY A 250 -7.88 -9.27 -6.25
N LYS A 251 -6.58 -9.05 -6.39
CA LYS A 251 -5.62 -10.09 -6.86
C LYS A 251 -5.46 -11.22 -5.85
N TYR A 252 -5.42 -10.92 -4.54
CA TYR A 252 -5.38 -11.95 -3.50
C TYR A 252 -6.68 -12.75 -3.42
N VAL A 253 -7.84 -12.12 -3.57
CA VAL A 253 -9.14 -12.80 -3.64
C VAL A 253 -9.19 -13.74 -4.83
N GLU A 254 -8.84 -13.27 -6.04
CA GLU A 254 -8.77 -14.15 -7.22
C GLU A 254 -7.83 -15.34 -6.97
N ARG A 255 -6.60 -15.08 -6.50
CA ARG A 255 -5.60 -16.12 -6.25
C ARG A 255 -6.10 -17.17 -5.23
N LEU A 256 -6.82 -16.75 -4.20
CA LEU A 256 -7.42 -17.64 -3.21
C LEU A 256 -8.54 -18.49 -3.83
N LEU A 257 -9.45 -17.88 -4.59
CA LEU A 257 -10.54 -18.58 -5.28
C LEU A 257 -10.01 -19.62 -6.28
N SER A 258 -9.01 -19.25 -7.10
CA SER A 258 -8.38 -20.13 -8.10
C SER A 258 -7.49 -21.23 -7.48
N SER A 259 -7.14 -21.15 -6.19
CA SER A 259 -6.27 -22.15 -5.54
C SER A 259 -6.95 -23.48 -5.18
N GLY A 260 -8.27 -23.61 -5.42
CA GLY A 260 -9.06 -24.77 -4.99
C GLY A 260 -9.38 -24.78 -3.48
N PHE A 261 -8.97 -23.75 -2.74
CA PHE A 261 -9.27 -23.57 -1.31
C PHE A 261 -10.78 -23.62 -1.01
N VAL A 262 -11.60 -22.98 -1.84
CA VAL A 262 -13.07 -23.00 -1.73
C VAL A 262 -13.61 -24.42 -1.86
N SER A 263 -13.13 -25.19 -2.85
CA SER A 263 -13.50 -26.60 -3.05
C SER A 263 -13.09 -27.47 -1.86
N SER A 264 -11.94 -27.19 -1.25
CA SER A 264 -11.47 -27.89 -0.03
C SER A 264 -12.35 -27.57 1.19
N ILE A 265 -12.83 -26.33 1.33
CA ILE A 265 -13.79 -25.96 2.39
C ILE A 265 -15.13 -26.63 2.14
N ALA A 266 -15.68 -26.57 0.91
CA ALA A 266 -16.95 -27.19 0.57
C ALA A 266 -16.96 -28.69 0.93
N ALA A 267 -15.93 -29.43 0.50
CA ALA A 267 -15.77 -30.85 0.82
C ALA A 267 -15.72 -31.14 2.34
N LYS A 268 -15.09 -30.26 3.13
CA LYS A 268 -15.06 -30.38 4.60
C LYS A 268 -16.42 -30.07 5.25
N VAL A 269 -17.14 -29.07 4.74
CA VAL A 269 -18.48 -28.71 5.22
C VAL A 269 -19.46 -29.83 4.95
N ASP A 270 -19.40 -30.46 3.78
CA ASP A 270 -20.27 -31.59 3.46
C ASP A 270 -19.90 -32.86 4.26
N ALA A 271 -18.62 -33.08 4.55
CA ALA A 271 -18.17 -34.13 5.47
C ALA A 271 -18.58 -33.91 6.95
N LEU A 272 -19.03 -32.70 7.32
CA LEU A 272 -19.52 -32.37 8.67
C LEU A 272 -21.07 -32.38 8.77
N LYS A 273 -21.77 -32.67 7.68
CA LYS A 273 -23.25 -32.83 7.64
C LYS A 273 -23.70 -34.30 7.69
N LEU A 274 -22.76 -35.22 7.92
CA LEU A 274 -22.95 -36.67 8.07
C LEU A 274 -22.69 -37.09 9.52
#